data_AF-A0A538BSV5-F1
#
_entry.id   AF-A0A538BSV5-F1
#
_cell.length_a   1.000
_cell.length_b   1.000
_cell.length_c   1.000
_cell.angle_alpha   90.00
_cell.angle_beta   90.00
_cell.angle_gamma   90.00
#
_symmetry.space_group_name_H-M   'P 1'
#
loop_
_entity.id
_entity.type
_entity.pdbx_description
1 polymer ?
#
loop_
_entity_poly.entity_id
_entity_poly.type
_entity_poly.pdbx_seq_one_letter_code
_entity_poly.pdbx_strand_id
1 'polypeptide(L)'
;MALAPVEIRHIKLGRGFFGYRRTPADQLLEEVADSFEEVWRDRADLSDKVEQLESDLERFRELEALLRSTLVSAERTAAELKTQATREGDLIVDEARVEARSIVRRAAADNERLEADSARIRALLRAALSTVEAADANEDEQDEADPPEAQPEAA
;
A
#
# COMPACT_ATOMS: atom_id res chain seq x y z
N MET A 1 -5.46 61.58 -20.92
CA MET A 1 -6.29 61.55 -22.14
C MET A 1 -5.33 61.58 -23.31
N ALA A 2 -5.15 60.44 -23.98
CA ALA A 2 -4.32 60.35 -25.18
C ALA A 2 -5.24 60.51 -26.39
N LEU A 3 -4.82 61.32 -27.36
CA LEU A 3 -5.55 61.47 -28.61
C LEU A 3 -5.52 60.15 -29.39
N ALA A 4 -6.66 59.72 -29.91
CA ALA A 4 -6.73 58.61 -30.85
C ALA A 4 -6.12 59.05 -32.20
N PRO A 5 -5.55 58.12 -32.99
CA PRO A 5 -4.98 58.45 -34.31
C PRO A 5 -5.97 59.22 -35.20
N VAL A 6 -7.25 58.83 -35.17
CA VAL A 6 -8.33 59.52 -35.89
C VAL A 6 -8.53 60.96 -35.39
N GLU A 7 -8.38 61.22 -34.10
CA GLU A 7 -8.51 62.57 -33.54
C GLU A 7 -7.34 63.45 -34.00
N ILE A 8 -6.12 62.91 -34.07
CA ILE A 8 -4.93 63.62 -34.57
C ILE A 8 -5.15 64.07 -36.02
N ARG A 9 -5.69 63.21 -36.89
CA ARG A 9 -6.00 63.56 -38.29
C ARG A 9 -7.06 64.66 -38.43
N HIS A 10 -7.92 64.85 -37.43
CA HIS A 10 -8.98 65.88 -37.46
C HIS A 10 -8.55 67.21 -36.78
N ILE A 11 -7.37 67.28 -36.18
CA ILE A 11 -6.87 68.51 -35.55
C ILE A 11 -6.58 69.55 -36.63
N LYS A 12 -7.22 70.72 -36.52
CA LYS A 12 -6.90 71.89 -37.33
C LYS A 12 -6.17 72.92 -36.50
N LEU A 13 -4.92 73.20 -36.84
CA LEU A 13 -4.11 74.22 -36.19
C LEU A 13 -4.62 75.63 -36.55
N GLY A 14 -4.75 76.51 -35.55
CA GLY A 14 -5.14 77.91 -35.73
C GLY A 14 -4.06 78.73 -36.45
N ARG A 15 -4.46 79.85 -37.07
CA ARG A 15 -3.53 80.76 -37.77
C ARG A 15 -3.01 81.84 -36.82
N GLY A 16 -1.70 82.11 -36.85
CA GLY A 16 -1.06 83.18 -36.09
C GLY A 16 -0.02 83.93 -36.95
N PHE A 17 0.24 85.20 -36.60
CA PHE A 17 1.12 86.11 -37.36
C PHE A 17 2.59 85.65 -37.42
N PHE A 18 3.03 84.77 -36.50
CA PHE A 18 4.38 84.19 -36.43
C PHE A 18 4.35 82.65 -36.25
N GLY A 19 3.50 81.95 -37.00
CA GLY A 19 3.31 80.49 -36.88
C GLY A 19 4.20 79.63 -37.80
N TYR A 20 4.22 78.33 -37.54
CA TYR A 20 4.84 77.32 -38.41
C TYR A 20 4.19 77.29 -39.80
N ARG A 21 4.96 76.86 -40.80
CA ARG A 21 4.44 76.66 -42.16
C ARG A 21 3.43 75.52 -42.16
N ARG A 22 2.28 75.77 -42.79
CA ARG A 22 1.14 74.85 -42.79
C ARG A 22 1.45 73.50 -43.43
N THR A 23 1.99 73.47 -44.66
CA THR A 23 2.20 72.21 -45.38
C THR A 23 3.13 71.24 -44.64
N PRO A 24 4.31 71.66 -44.13
CA PRO A 24 5.15 70.77 -43.34
C PRO A 24 4.52 70.35 -42.01
N ALA A 25 3.76 71.25 -41.37
CA ALA A 25 3.06 70.93 -40.11
C ALA A 25 1.94 69.91 -40.32
N ASP A 26 1.15 70.05 -41.38
CA ASP A 26 0.08 69.12 -41.75
C ASP A 26 0.68 67.74 -42.11
N GLN A 27 1.81 67.70 -42.85
CA GLN A 27 2.54 66.45 -43.15
C GLN A 27 3.05 65.75 -41.88
N LEU A 28 3.64 66.51 -40.96
CA LEU A 28 4.10 65.96 -39.68
C LEU A 28 2.94 65.39 -38.86
N LEU A 29 1.77 66.05 -38.85
CA LEU A 29 0.59 65.53 -38.16
C LEU A 29 0.08 64.22 -38.76
N GLU A 30 0.18 64.06 -40.08
CA GLU A 30 -0.15 62.80 -40.76
C GLU A 30 0.84 61.69 -40.34
N GLU A 31 2.14 61.95 -40.39
CA GLU A 31 3.19 61.00 -39.97
C GLU A 31 3.05 60.61 -38.49
N VAL A 32 2.72 61.57 -37.63
CA VAL A 32 2.46 61.32 -36.20
C VAL A 32 1.19 60.47 -36.03
N ALA A 33 0.14 60.72 -36.81
CA ALA A 33 -1.08 59.93 -36.76
C ALA A 33 -0.83 58.48 -37.20
N ASP A 34 -0.09 58.26 -38.28
CA ASP A 34 0.29 56.93 -38.77
C ASP A 34 1.12 56.17 -37.72
N SER A 35 2.14 56.80 -37.14
CA SER A 35 2.96 56.20 -36.08
C SER A 35 2.15 55.88 -34.81
N PHE A 36 1.21 56.76 -34.43
CA PHE A 36 0.32 56.50 -33.31
C PHE A 36 -0.64 55.34 -33.56
N GLU A 37 -1.07 55.14 -34.81
CA GLU A 37 -1.93 54.02 -35.20
C GLU A 37 -1.23 52.68 -35.04
N GLU A 38 0.04 52.59 -35.47
CA GLU A 38 0.89 51.42 -35.26
C GLU A 38 1.06 51.12 -33.76
N VAL A 39 1.43 52.12 -32.96
CA VAL A 39 1.61 51.97 -31.50
C VAL A 39 0.31 51.54 -30.81
N TRP A 40 -0.84 52.07 -31.25
CA TRP A 40 -2.14 51.67 -30.70
C TRP A 40 -2.49 50.23 -31.03
N ARG A 41 -2.18 49.77 -32.25
CA ARG A 41 -2.38 48.39 -32.66
C ARG A 41 -1.50 47.44 -31.87
N ASP A 42 -0.21 47.74 -31.77
CA ASP A 42 0.74 46.94 -30.99
C ASP A 42 0.34 46.88 -29.52
N ARG A 43 -0.14 48.00 -28.96
CA ARG A 43 -0.66 48.03 -27.58
C ARG A 43 -1.86 47.10 -27.41
N ALA A 44 -2.80 47.09 -28.36
CA ALA A 44 -3.95 46.21 -28.31
C ALA A 44 -3.51 44.74 -28.38
N ASP A 45 -2.67 44.39 -29.36
CA ASP A 45 -2.15 43.03 -29.55
C ASP A 45 -1.37 42.54 -28.32
N LEU A 46 -0.57 43.42 -27.69
CA LEU A 46 0.14 43.12 -26.45
C LEU A 46 -0.81 42.96 -25.26
N SER A 47 -1.85 43.78 -25.16
CA SER A 47 -2.86 43.68 -24.10
C SER A 47 -3.58 42.33 -24.18
N ASP A 48 -4.04 41.94 -25.36
CA ASP A 48 -4.70 40.66 -25.60
C ASP A 48 -3.77 39.49 -25.24
N LYS A 49 -2.49 39.60 -25.59
CA LYS A 49 -1.48 38.59 -25.25
C LYS A 49 -1.22 38.50 -23.75
N VAL A 50 -1.20 39.63 -23.05
CA VAL A 50 -1.07 39.65 -21.58
C VAL A 50 -2.27 38.96 -20.94
N GLU A 51 -3.49 39.30 -21.34
CA GLU A 51 -4.70 38.67 -20.82
C GLU A 51 -4.71 37.15 -21.06
N GLN A 52 -4.31 36.70 -22.25
CA GLN A 52 -4.17 35.27 -22.56
C GLN A 52 -3.12 34.59 -21.66
N LEU A 53 -1.95 35.20 -21.49
CA LEU A 53 -0.87 34.65 -20.67
C LEU A 53 -1.26 34.60 -19.18
N GLU A 54 -1.97 35.61 -18.68
CA GLU A 54 -2.49 35.64 -17.31
C GLU A 54 -3.48 34.51 -17.07
N SER A 55 -4.41 34.28 -18.01
CA SER A 55 -5.37 33.16 -17.97
C SER A 55 -4.66 31.79 -17.98
N ASP A 56 -3.68 31.61 -18.86
CA ASP A 56 -2.90 30.37 -18.90
C ASP A 56 -2.11 30.15 -17.60
N LEU A 57 -1.57 31.22 -17.02
CA LEU A 57 -0.82 31.17 -15.77
C LEU A 57 -1.73 30.80 -14.59
N GLU A 58 -2.94 31.35 -14.52
CA GLU A 58 -3.93 30.96 -13.51
C GLU A 58 -4.29 29.47 -13.63
N ARG A 59 -4.56 28.98 -14.85
CA ARG A 59 -4.78 27.55 -15.09
C ARG A 59 -3.61 26.68 -14.64
N PHE A 60 -2.36 27.10 -14.91
CA PHE A 60 -1.18 26.36 -14.47
C PHE A 60 -1.02 26.36 -12.94
N ARG A 61 -1.35 27.46 -12.26
CA ARG A 61 -1.33 27.53 -10.79
C ARG A 61 -2.36 26.59 -10.17
N GLU A 62 -3.56 26.52 -10.73
CA GLU A 62 -4.60 25.58 -10.29
C GLU A 62 -4.16 24.13 -10.48
N LEU A 63 -3.60 23.82 -11.66
CA LEU A 63 -3.07 22.48 -11.96
C LEU A 63 -1.94 22.11 -10.99
N GLU A 64 -1.02 23.02 -10.71
CA GLU A 64 0.08 22.80 -9.76
C GLU A 64 -0.45 22.56 -8.34
N ALA A 65 -1.45 23.34 -7.89
CA ALA A 65 -2.09 23.14 -6.60
C ALA A 65 -2.75 21.75 -6.49
N LEU A 66 -3.43 21.31 -7.55
CA LEU A 66 -4.03 19.98 -7.64
C LEU A 66 -2.97 18.86 -7.64
N LEU A 67 -1.87 19.03 -8.38
CA LEU A 67 -0.77 18.05 -8.37
C LEU A 67 -0.15 17.94 -6.98
N ARG A 68 0.11 19.07 -6.31
CA ARG A 68 0.67 19.09 -4.96
C ARG A 68 -0.26 18.40 -3.96
N SER A 69 -1.56 18.68 -4.00
CA SER A 69 -2.53 18.04 -3.10
C SER A 69 -2.64 16.53 -3.35
N THR A 70 -2.64 16.13 -4.63
CA THR A 70 -2.66 14.72 -5.03
C THR A 70 -1.39 14.00 -4.56
N LEU A 71 -0.23 14.61 -4.72
CA LEU A 71 1.05 14.03 -4.29
C LEU A 71 1.09 13.82 -2.77
N VAL A 72 0.66 14.82 -1.99
CA VAL A 72 0.59 14.71 -0.52
C VAL A 72 -0.41 13.63 -0.11
N SER A 73 -1.55 13.53 -0.80
CA SER A 73 -2.54 12.48 -0.54
C SER A 73 -1.99 11.08 -0.86
N ALA A 74 -1.30 10.93 -1.99
CA ALA A 74 -0.65 9.68 -2.38
C ALA A 74 0.45 9.26 -1.38
N GLU A 75 1.27 10.22 -0.92
CA GLU A 75 2.29 9.96 0.10
C GLU A 75 1.67 9.48 1.42
N ARG A 76 0.61 10.16 1.89
CA ARG A 76 -0.13 9.74 3.10
C ARG A 76 -0.71 8.34 2.95
N THR A 77 -1.36 8.06 1.81
CA THR A 77 -1.95 6.74 1.53
C THR A 77 -0.87 5.66 1.50
N ALA A 78 0.28 5.93 0.89
CA ALA A 78 1.40 5.00 0.87
C ALA A 78 1.97 4.73 2.27
N ALA A 79 2.08 5.77 3.11
CA ALA A 79 2.54 5.63 4.50
C ALA A 79 1.55 4.84 5.37
N GLU A 80 0.24 5.08 5.18
CA GLU A 80 -0.83 4.34 5.85
C GLU A 80 -0.82 2.85 5.44
N LEU A 81 -0.74 2.56 4.14
CA LEU A 81 -0.63 1.19 3.61
C LEU A 81 0.60 0.47 4.15
N LYS A 82 1.77 1.13 4.19
CA LYS A 82 2.99 0.54 4.76
C LYS A 82 2.81 0.21 6.24
N THR A 83 2.20 1.11 7.00
CA THR A 83 1.95 0.93 8.43
C THR A 83 0.96 -0.22 8.67
N GLN A 84 -0.11 -0.28 7.88
CA GLN A 84 -1.10 -1.35 7.94
C GLN A 84 -0.47 -2.71 7.59
N ALA A 85 0.25 -2.80 6.47
CA ALA A 85 0.92 -4.03 6.05
C ALA A 85 1.93 -4.54 7.10
N THR A 86 2.63 -3.64 7.78
CA THR A 86 3.56 -4.01 8.87
C THR A 86 2.79 -4.59 10.05
N ARG A 87 1.71 -3.93 10.49
CA ARG A 87 0.85 -4.42 11.59
C ARG A 87 0.21 -5.77 11.28
N GLU A 88 -0.32 -5.92 10.06
CA GLU A 88 -0.89 -7.19 9.59
C GLU A 88 0.17 -8.29 9.54
N GLY A 89 1.38 -7.97 9.05
CA GLY A 89 2.50 -8.89 9.06
C GLY A 89 2.89 -9.36 10.47
N ASP A 90 3.00 -8.43 11.42
CA ASP A 90 3.29 -8.75 12.82
C ASP A 90 2.19 -9.64 13.44
N LEU A 91 0.92 -9.34 13.15
CA LEU A 91 -0.23 -10.11 13.64
C LEU A 91 -0.21 -11.54 13.08
N ILE A 92 0.04 -11.70 11.77
CA ILE A 92 0.15 -13.02 11.13
C ILE A 92 1.29 -13.83 11.78
N VAL A 93 2.44 -13.20 12.03
CA VAL A 93 3.57 -13.88 12.68
C VAL A 93 3.23 -14.30 14.10
N ASP A 94 2.54 -13.46 14.86
CA ASP A 94 2.14 -13.79 16.23
C ASP A 94 1.06 -14.88 16.29
N GLU A 95 0.08 -14.85 15.40
CA GLU A 95 -0.90 -15.94 15.24
C GLU A 95 -0.22 -17.26 14.89
N ALA A 96 0.67 -17.26 13.89
CA ALA A 96 1.43 -18.44 13.50
C ALA A 96 2.27 -19.00 14.67
N ARG A 97 2.86 -18.13 15.50
CA ARG A 97 3.59 -18.55 16.72
C ARG A 97 2.67 -19.17 17.76
N VAL A 98 1.47 -18.61 17.97
CA VAL A 98 0.47 -19.17 18.89
C VAL A 98 0.02 -20.55 18.40
N GLU A 99 -0.28 -20.68 17.12
CA GLU A 99 -0.70 -21.94 16.51
C GLU A 99 0.41 -22.99 16.58
N ALA A 100 1.64 -22.63 16.23
CA ALA A 100 2.80 -23.53 16.34
C ALA A 100 2.98 -24.03 17.78
N ARG A 101 2.89 -23.15 18.78
CA ARG A 101 2.95 -23.56 20.20
C ARG A 101 1.80 -24.49 20.58
N SER A 102 0.59 -24.25 20.07
CA SER A 102 -0.56 -25.12 20.29
C SER A 102 -0.36 -26.50 19.68
N ILE A 103 0.15 -26.57 18.45
CA ILE A 103 0.49 -27.84 17.77
C ILE A 103 1.53 -28.61 18.58
N VAL A 104 2.62 -27.96 19.01
CA VAL A 104 3.67 -28.62 19.80
C VAL A 104 3.13 -29.14 21.12
N ARG A 105 2.29 -28.38 21.83
CA ARG A 105 1.67 -28.83 23.09
C ARG A 105 0.76 -30.04 22.87
N ARG A 106 -0.06 -30.04 21.81
CA ARG A 106 -0.92 -31.18 21.47
C ARG A 106 -0.09 -32.41 21.13
N ALA A 107 0.93 -32.26 20.30
CA ALA A 107 1.83 -33.35 19.94
C ALA A 107 2.55 -33.95 21.16
N ALA A 108 2.99 -33.11 22.10
CA ALA A 108 3.61 -33.57 23.35
C ALA A 108 2.61 -34.35 24.22
N ALA A 109 1.39 -33.83 24.40
CA ALA A 109 0.34 -34.51 25.17
C ALA A 109 -0.08 -35.85 24.53
N ASP A 110 -0.18 -35.88 23.20
CA ASP A 110 -0.46 -37.11 22.45
C ASP A 110 0.68 -38.13 22.61
N ASN A 111 1.94 -37.67 22.59
CA ASN A 111 3.11 -38.52 22.79
C ASN A 111 3.11 -39.14 24.20
N GLU A 112 2.93 -38.34 25.25
CA GLU A 112 2.83 -38.81 26.63
C GLU A 112 1.71 -39.85 26.80
N ARG A 113 0.55 -39.60 26.18
CA ARG A 113 -0.57 -40.54 26.19
C ARG A 113 -0.21 -41.85 25.50
N LEU A 114 0.40 -41.80 24.32
CA LEU A 114 0.81 -42.99 23.57
C LEU A 114 1.88 -43.80 24.32
N GLU A 115 2.82 -43.13 25.00
CA GLU A 115 3.81 -43.78 25.86
C GLU A 115 3.16 -44.50 27.04
N ALA A 116 2.20 -43.85 27.71
CA ALA A 116 1.43 -44.44 28.80
C ALA A 116 0.61 -45.67 28.32
N ASP A 117 -0.07 -45.55 27.19
CA ASP A 117 -0.83 -46.64 26.58
C ASP A 117 0.10 -47.82 26.19
N SER A 118 1.27 -47.52 25.61
CA SER A 118 2.28 -48.53 25.27
C SER A 118 2.82 -49.24 26.52
N ALA A 119 3.13 -48.51 27.58
CA ALA A 119 3.58 -49.08 28.85
C ALA A 119 2.52 -49.98 29.48
N ARG A 120 1.25 -49.54 29.47
CA ARG A 120 0.11 -50.33 29.96
C ARG A 120 -0.05 -51.63 29.17
N ILE A 121 -0.02 -51.57 27.84
CA ILE A 121 -0.13 -52.76 26.99
C ILE A 121 1.02 -53.74 27.29
N ARG A 122 2.26 -53.26 27.41
CA ARG A 122 3.41 -54.11 27.78
C ARG A 122 3.23 -54.76 29.15
N ALA A 123 2.70 -54.04 30.14
CA ALA A 123 2.43 -54.60 31.45
C ALA A 123 1.37 -55.69 31.41
N LEU A 124 0.28 -55.48 30.66
CA LEU A 124 -0.77 -56.49 30.45
C LEU A 124 -0.22 -57.74 29.77
N LEU A 125 0.60 -57.58 28.73
CA LEU A 125 1.24 -58.70 28.03
C LEU A 125 2.17 -59.49 28.96
N ARG A 126 3.00 -58.83 29.76
CA ARG A 126 3.86 -59.51 30.75
C ARG A 126 3.06 -60.28 31.78
N ALA A 127 1.97 -59.70 32.30
CA ALA A 127 1.10 -60.38 33.24
C ALA A 127 0.47 -61.63 32.60
N ALA A 128 -0.06 -61.51 31.38
CA ALA A 128 -0.61 -62.64 30.64
C ALA A 128 0.42 -63.75 30.37
N LEU A 129 1.66 -63.40 30.01
CA LEU A 129 2.76 -64.35 29.84
C LEU A 129 3.07 -65.08 31.16
N SER A 130 3.20 -64.35 32.27
CA SER A 130 3.45 -64.97 33.59
C SER A 130 2.34 -65.91 34.04
N THR A 131 1.08 -65.64 33.67
CA THR A 131 -0.03 -66.55 33.98
C THR A 131 0.01 -67.83 33.15
N VAL A 132 0.50 -67.77 31.92
CA VAL A 132 0.70 -68.96 31.08
C VAL A 132 1.87 -69.78 31.60
N GLU A 133 3.01 -69.14 31.90
CA GLU A 133 4.18 -69.82 32.48
C GLU A 133 3.85 -70.50 33.82
N ALA A 134 3.04 -69.85 34.66
CA ALA A 134 2.56 -70.45 35.91
C ALA A 134 1.55 -71.59 35.67
N ALA A 135 0.79 -71.58 34.58
CA ALA A 135 -0.10 -72.68 34.23
C ALA A 135 0.69 -73.90 33.74
N ASP A 136 1.65 -73.70 32.84
CA ASP A 136 2.55 -74.74 32.33
C ASP A 136 3.33 -75.41 33.47
N ALA A 137 3.86 -74.63 34.43
CA ALA A 137 4.57 -75.18 35.59
C ALA A 137 3.67 -75.99 36.55
N ASN A 138 2.38 -75.64 36.66
CA ASN A 138 1.41 -76.42 37.46
C ASN A 138 0.97 -77.71 36.75
N GLU A 139 1.04 -77.78 35.42
CA GLU A 139 0.79 -79.00 34.64
C GLU A 139 1.98 -79.98 34.78
N ASP A 140 3.22 -79.48 34.73
CA ASP A 140 4.43 -80.29 34.97
C ASP A 140 4.47 -80.88 36.40
N GLU A 141 4.06 -80.13 37.43
CA GLU A 141 3.96 -80.63 38.82
C GLU A 141 2.82 -81.65 39.02
N GLN A 142 1.76 -81.61 38.20
CA GLN A 142 0.67 -82.59 38.24
C GLN A 142 1.04 -83.91 37.56
N ASP A 143 1.82 -83.87 36.48
CA ASP A 143 2.34 -85.06 35.80
C ASP A 143 3.46 -85.77 36.61
N GLU A 144 4.20 -85.06 37.47
CA GLU A 144 5.25 -85.64 38.33
C GLU A 144 4.70 -86.19 39.67
N ALA A 145 3.47 -85.85 40.04
CA ALA A 145 2.83 -86.24 41.31
C ALA A 145 2.03 -87.56 41.26
N ASP A 146 2.00 -88.27 40.13
CA ASP A 146 1.38 -89.59 40.04
C ASP A 146 2.26 -90.66 40.75
N PRO A 147 1.81 -91.26 41.86
CA PRO A 147 2.60 -92.27 42.57
C PRO A 147 2.64 -93.58 41.76
N PRO A 148 3.74 -94.36 41.82
CA PRO A 148 3.82 -95.64 41.11
C PRO A 148 2.76 -96.61 41.64
N GLU A 149 1.92 -97.13 40.75
CA GLU A 149 0.97 -98.20 41.04
C GLU A 149 1.69 -99.38 41.69
N ALA A 150 1.43 -99.58 42.98
CA ALA A 150 1.87 -100.74 43.72
C ALA A 150 1.15 -101.99 43.19
N GLN A 151 1.92 -102.96 42.71
CA GLN A 151 1.47 -104.33 42.46
C GLN A 151 0.91 -104.94 43.75
N PRO A 152 -0.19 -105.71 43.72
CA PRO A 152 -0.42 -106.74 44.70
C PRO A 152 -0.14 -108.14 44.12
N GLU A 153 0.64 -108.87 44.90
CA GLU A 153 0.95 -110.30 44.80
C GLU A 153 -0.28 -111.21 44.76
N ALA A 154 -0.12 -112.28 43.98
CA ALA A 154 -0.44 -113.69 44.26
C ALA A 154 -1.75 -114.09 44.98
N ALA A 155 -2.53 -114.94 44.29
CA ALA A 155 -2.94 -116.26 44.79
C ALA A 155 -3.19 -117.21 43.61
#